data_AF-A0A0F8XTR9-F1
#
_entry.id   AF-A0A0F8XTR9-F1
#
_cell.length_a   1.000
_cell.length_b   1.000
_cell.length_c   1.000
_cell.angle_alpha   90.00
_cell.angle_beta   90.00
_cell.angle_gamma   90.00
#
_symmetry.space_group_name_H-M   'P 1'
#
loop_
_entity.id
_entity.type
_entity.pdbx_description
1 polymer ?
#
loop_
_entity_poly.entity_id
_entity_poly.type
_entity_poly.pdbx_seq_one_letter_code
_entity_poly.pdbx_strand_id
1 'polypeptide(L)' 'VKSSGGATDPAAIPRHNHTRNFKAFIDTLDSGGDFCISATEARKAVEVVLAIYKSAKEHKVVKLN' A
#
# COMPACT_ATOMS: atom_id res chain seq x y z
N VAL A 1 -24.22 5.61 0.71
CA VAL A 1 -23.13 5.00 1.52
C VAL A 1 -22.16 6.11 1.90
N LYS A 2 -22.03 6.49 3.18
CA LYS A 2 -20.98 7.43 3.59
C LYS A 2 -19.69 6.63 3.70
N SER A 3 -18.77 6.87 2.77
CA SER A 3 -17.37 6.50 2.97
C SER A 3 -16.87 7.28 4.17
N SER A 4 -16.62 6.62 5.30
CA SER A 4 -15.85 7.20 6.40
C SER A 4 -14.49 6.50 6.41
N GLY A 5 -13.42 7.24 6.14
CA GLY A 5 -12.05 6.72 6.08
C GLY A 5 -11.12 7.58 5.22
N GLY A 6 -9.91 7.10 5.00
CA GLY A 6 -8.86 7.81 4.25
C GLY A 6 -9.23 8.27 2.84
N ALA A 7 -10.27 7.69 2.23
CA ALA A 7 -10.75 8.06 0.89
C ALA A 7 -11.47 9.42 0.86
N THR A 8 -12.13 9.82 1.94
CA THR A 8 -12.86 11.10 2.05
C THR A 8 -12.18 12.10 2.98
N ASP A 9 -11.36 11.60 3.91
CA ASP A 9 -10.53 12.40 4.79
C ASP A 9 -9.18 11.69 4.98
N PRO A 10 -8.14 12.06 4.22
CA PRO A 10 -6.80 11.49 4.38
C PRO A 10 -6.26 11.62 5.81
N ALA A 11 -6.64 12.66 6.56
CA ALA A 11 -6.19 12.89 7.93
C ALA A 11 -6.81 11.90 8.94
N ALA A 12 -7.87 11.20 8.57
CA ALA A 12 -8.45 10.13 9.38
C ALA A 12 -7.56 8.86 9.42
N ILE A 13 -6.52 8.77 8.58
CA ILE A 13 -5.57 7.66 8.61
C ILE A 13 -4.63 7.81 9.81
N PRO A 14 -4.60 6.85 10.74
CA PRO A 14 -3.78 6.97 11.94
C PRO A 14 -2.28 6.84 11.62
N ARG A 15 -1.45 7.65 12.27
CA ARG A 15 0.01 7.77 12.00
C ARG A 15 0.85 6.56 12.42
N HIS A 16 0.34 5.69 13.30
CA HIS A 16 1.14 4.63 13.93
C HIS A 16 1.81 3.68 12.93
N ASN A 17 1.14 3.32 11.82
CA ASN A 17 1.72 2.44 10.82
C ASN A 17 2.82 3.12 10.00
N HIS A 18 2.68 4.42 9.73
CA HIS A 18 3.73 5.20 9.07
C HIS A 18 4.98 5.27 9.94
N THR A 19 4.81 5.57 11.23
CA THR A 19 5.92 5.57 12.19
C THR A 19 6.63 4.22 12.27
N ARG A 20 5.87 3.11 12.31
CA ARG A 20 6.45 1.76 12.29
C ARG A 20 7.24 1.48 11.01
N ASN A 21 6.73 1.89 9.86
CA ASN A 21 7.41 1.72 8.57
C ASN A 21 8.75 2.46 8.53
N PHE A 22 8.76 3.73 8.94
CA PHE A 22 10.00 4.52 9.00
C PHE A 22 11.00 3.95 10.01
N LYS A 23 10.53 3.54 11.20
CA LYS A 23 11.40 2.91 12.20
C LYS A 23 12.05 1.64 11.64
N ALA A 24 11.26 0.74 11.04
CA ALA A 24 11.79 -0.49 10.46
C ALA A 24 12.81 -0.21 9.35
N PHE A 25 12.61 0.85 8.56
CA PHE A 25 13.54 1.24 7.51
C PHE A 25 14.88 1.70 8.09
N ILE A 26 14.85 2.56 9.11
CA ILE A 26 16.06 3.04 9.81
C ILE A 26 16.79 1.86 10.47
N ASP A 27 16.07 1.01 11.21
CA ASP A 27 16.65 -0.17 11.87
C ASP A 27 17.35 -1.11 10.87
N THR A 28 16.80 -1.22 9.65
CA THR A 28 17.39 -2.02 8.56
C THR A 28 18.70 -1.40 8.05
N LEU A 29 18.75 -0.08 7.89
CA LEU A 29 19.97 0.63 7.51
C LEU A 29 21.07 0.48 8.56
N ASP A 30 20.71 0.62 9.84
CA ASP A 30 21.67 0.55 10.95
C ASP A 30 22.22 -0.88 11.14
N SER A 31 21.38 -1.90 10.95
CA SER A 31 21.78 -3.30 11.09
C SER A 31 22.43 -3.89 9.84
N GLY A 32 22.28 -3.25 8.68
CA GLY A 32 22.66 -3.81 7.37
C GLY A 32 21.83 -5.03 6.95
N GLY A 33 20.68 -5.26 7.60
CA GLY A 33 19.78 -6.37 7.31
C GLY A 33 18.85 -6.11 6.13
N ASP A 34 17.94 -7.04 5.88
CA ASP A 34 16.88 -6.87 4.89
C ASP A 34 15.66 -6.16 5.49
N PHE A 35 15.06 -5.26 4.71
CA PHE A 35 13.81 -4.62 5.11
C PHE A 35 12.69 -5.66 5.15
N CYS A 36 11.77 -5.53 6.10
CA CYS A 36 10.70 -6.51 6.32
C CYS A 36 9.68 -6.62 5.17
N ILE A 37 9.75 -5.73 4.18
CA ILE A 37 8.91 -5.74 2.98
C ILE A 37 9.82 -5.71 1.74
N SER A 38 9.77 -6.76 0.94
CA SER A 38 10.52 -6.81 -0.32
C SER A 38 9.89 -5.91 -1.40
N ALA A 39 10.67 -5.56 -2.42
CA ALA A 39 10.17 -4.81 -3.58
C ALA A 39 8.99 -5.53 -4.28
N THR A 40 9.06 -6.86 -4.37
CA THR A 40 7.98 -7.69 -4.94
C THR A 40 6.72 -7.60 -4.11
N GLU A 41 6.82 -7.65 -2.77
CA GLU A 41 5.66 -7.54 -1.90
C GLU A 41 5.03 -6.14 -1.98
N ALA A 42 5.85 -5.09 -1.95
CA ALA A 42 5.38 -3.71 -2.04
C ALA A 42 4.62 -3.41 -3.34
N ARG A 43 4.96 -4.08 -4.44
CA ARG A 43 4.31 -3.90 -5.75
C ARG A 43 2.84 -4.33 -5.78
N LYS A 44 2.43 -5.29 -4.95
CA LYS A 44 1.07 -5.85 -4.97
C LYS A 44 -0.02 -4.78 -4.78
N ALA A 45 0.19 -3.83 -3.87
CA ALA A 45 -0.78 -2.76 -3.64
C ALA A 45 -1.01 -1.91 -4.90
N VAL A 46 0.07 -1.59 -5.63
CA VAL A 46 -0.01 -0.84 -6.89
C VAL A 46 -0.69 -1.65 -7.98
N GLU A 47 -0.39 -2.95 -8.08
CA GLU A 47 -1.03 -3.84 -9.06
C GLU A 47 -2.55 -3.91 -8.87
N VAL A 48 -3.02 -4.01 -7.62
CA VAL A 48 -4.44 -3.99 -7.30
C VAL A 48 -5.09 -2.67 -7.75
N VAL A 49 -4.47 -1.52 -7.45
CA VAL A 49 -4.99 -0.21 -7.86
C VAL A 49 -5.08 -0.09 -9.39
N LEU A 50 -4.04 -0.52 -10.11
CA LEU A 50 -4.04 -0.52 -11.57
C LEU A 50 -5.11 -1.47 -12.15
N ALA A 51 -5.29 -2.64 -11.54
CA ALA A 51 -6.32 -3.59 -11.95
C ALA A 51 -7.75 -3.05 -11.73
N ILE A 52 -7.97 -2.29 -10.65
CA ILE A 52 -9.24 -1.58 -10.43
C ILE A 52 -9.51 -0.59 -11.56
N TYR A 53 -8.53 0.25 -11.90
CA TYR A 53 -8.69 1.21 -13.00
C TYR A 53 -8.91 0.53 -14.35
N LYS A 54 -8.18 -0.56 -14.62
CA LYS A 54 -8.37 -1.35 -15.85
C LYS A 54 -9.75 -1.98 -15.90
N SER A 55 -10.21 -2.59 -14.81
CA SER A 55 -11.53 -3.20 -14.72
C SER A 55 -12.65 -2.19 -14.96
N ALA A 56 -12.56 -1.01 -14.34
CA ALA A 56 -13.51 0.08 -14.53
C ALA A 56 -13.56 0.57 -15.99
N LYS A 57 -12.40 0.67 -16.66
CA LYS A 57 -12.30 1.10 -18.06
C LYS A 57 -12.83 0.06 -19.05
N GLU A 58 -12.59 -1.22 -18.79
CA GLU A 58 -12.89 -2.30 -19.73
C GLU A 58 -14.21 -3.02 -19.45
N HIS A 59 -14.86 -2.72 -18.31
CA HIS A 59 -16.04 -3.43 -17.81
C HIS A 59 -15.85 -4.95 -17.71
N LYS A 60 -14.66 -5.40 -17.30
CA LYS A 60 -14.29 -6.82 -17.19
C LYS A 60 -13.55 -7.12 -15.90
N VAL A 61 -13.59 -8.37 -15.46
CA VAL A 61 -12.78 -8.88 -14.35
C VAL A 61 -11.32 -8.93 -14.79
N VAL A 62 -10.41 -8.39 -13.97
CA VAL A 62 -8.96 -8.42 -14.19
C VAL A 62 -8.34 -9.42 -13.22
N LYS A 63 -7.61 -10.41 -13.76
CA LYS A 63 -6.82 -11.36 -12.95
C LYS A 63 -5.49 -10.71 -12.58
N LEU A 64 -5.13 -10.78 -11.29
CA LEU A 64 -3.82 -10.36 -10.78
C LEU A 64 -2.79 -11.48 -10.97
N ASN A 65 -1.52 -11.11 -11.08
CA ASN A 65 -0.41 -12.06 -11.26
C ASN A 65 0.21 -12.52 -9.94
#